data_AF-A0AAW2RBV9-F1
#
_entry.id   AF-A0AAW2RBV9-F1
#
_cell.length_a   1.000
_cell.length_b   1.000
_cell.length_c   1.000
_cell.angle_alpha   90.00
_cell.angle_beta   90.00
_cell.angle_gamma   90.00
#
_symmetry.space_group_name_H-M   'P 1'
#
loop_
_entity.id
_entity.type
_entity.pdbx_description
1 polymer ?
#
loop_
_entity_poly.entity_id
_entity_poly.type
_entity_poly.pdbx_seq_one_letter_code
_entity_poly.pdbx_strand_id
1 'polypeptide(L)' 'MRRGVKLDLDGKLNAAEPKQIHEIKDFLLTARRKDARSVKIKRSKDVVKFKVRCSKYLYTLCVFDPEKADKLKQSFHQV' A
#
# COMPACT_ATOMS: atom_id res chain seq x y z
N MET A 1 18.90 3.33 -23.36
CA MET A 1 18.28 2.48 -22.32
C MET A 1 17.30 3.29 -21.48
N ARG A 2 16.02 3.32 -21.86
CA ARG A 2 14.98 4.02 -21.11
C ARG A 2 14.62 3.15 -19.89
N ARG A 3 14.95 3.61 -18.68
CA ARG A 3 14.46 3.01 -17.44
C ARG A 3 12.93 3.09 -17.47
N GLY A 4 12.27 1.98 -17.81
CA GLY A 4 10.83 1.87 -17.87
C GLY A 4 10.24 2.12 -16.49
N VAL A 5 9.62 3.29 -16.32
CA VAL A 5 8.89 3.65 -15.11
C VAL A 5 7.64 2.76 -15.09
N LYS A 6 7.63 1.76 -14.21
CA LYS A 6 6.48 0.85 -14.05
C LYS A 6 5.28 1.66 -13.56
N LEU A 7 4.34 1.91 -14.45
CA LEU A 7 3.05 2.54 -14.16
C LEU A 7 2.31 1.71 -13.12
N ASP A 8 2.15 2.26 -11.92
CA ASP A 8 1.12 1.78 -11.03
C ASP A 8 -0.25 2.06 -11.65
N LEU A 9 -1.16 1.09 -11.50
CA LEU A 9 -2.51 1.00 -12.06
C LEU A 9 -3.50 2.10 -11.58
N ASP A 10 -3.00 3.29 -11.27
CA ASP A 10 -3.72 4.47 -10.80
C ASP A 10 -3.27 5.75 -11.54
N GLY A 11 -2.43 5.65 -12.57
CA GLY A 11 -2.07 6.77 -13.46
C GLY A 11 -1.29 7.91 -12.79
N LYS A 12 -0.83 7.77 -11.54
CA LYS A 12 -0.04 8.79 -10.84
C LYS A 12 1.43 8.42 -10.77
N LEU A 13 2.25 9.15 -11.51
CA LEU A 13 3.71 9.19 -11.41
C LEU A 13 4.08 9.82 -10.05
N ASN A 14 4.45 9.00 -9.07
CA ASN A 14 5.22 9.50 -7.94
C ASN A 14 6.50 8.68 -7.87
N ALA A 15 7.61 9.31 -8.27
CA ALA A 15 8.98 8.79 -8.24
C ALA A 15 9.51 8.60 -6.81
N ALA A 16 8.75 7.93 -5.96
CA ALA A 16 9.19 7.45 -4.66
C ALA A 16 9.46 5.95 -4.81
N GLU A 17 10.68 5.54 -4.49
CA GLU A 17 11.10 4.14 -4.58
C GLU A 17 10.11 3.24 -3.82
N PRO A 18 9.47 2.26 -4.49
CA PRO A 18 8.46 1.43 -3.86
C PRO A 18 9.13 0.44 -2.90
N LYS A 19 8.62 0.35 -1.67
CA LYS A 19 9.04 -0.64 -0.68
C LYS A 19 7.92 -1.65 -0.44
N GLN A 20 8.25 -2.93 -0.48
CA GLN A 20 7.30 -3.99 -0.18
C GLN A 20 7.40 -4.37 1.30
N ILE A 21 6.25 -4.48 1.96
CA ILE A 21 6.14 -5.02 3.31
C ILE A 21 5.55 -6.43 3.20
N HIS A 22 6.14 -7.39 3.89
CA HIS A 22 5.69 -8.79 3.91
C HIS A 22 4.77 -9.08 5.10
N GLU A 23 5.01 -8.43 6.23
CA GLU A 23 4.24 -8.65 7.46
C GLU A 23 3.15 -7.60 7.69
N ILE A 24 1.99 -8.07 8.15
CA ILE A 24 0.87 -7.20 8.53
C ILE A 24 1.23 -6.30 9.71
N LYS A 25 2.05 -6.79 10.66
CA LYS A 25 2.49 -6.02 11.85
C LYS A 25 3.23 -4.76 11.43
N ASP A 26 4.24 -4.90 10.57
CA ASP A 26 5.02 -3.79 10.03
C ASP A 26 4.17 -2.81 9.23
N PHE A 27 3.17 -3.33 8.51
CA PHE A 27 2.23 -2.51 7.77
C PHE A 27 1.37 -1.64 8.70
N LEU A 28 0.80 -2.22 9.77
CA LEU A 28 0.01 -1.48 10.76
C LEU A 28 0.86 -0.42 11.48
N LEU A 29 2.11 -0.75 11.83
CA LEU A 29 3.05 0.22 12.38
C LEU A 29 3.29 1.36 11.39
N THR A 30 3.55 1.04 10.13
CA THR A 30 3.81 2.03 9.07
C THR A 30 2.62 2.95 8.83
N ALA A 31 1.40 2.39 8.83
CA ALA A 31 0.18 3.15 8.57
C ALA A 31 -0.21 4.09 9.73
N ARG A 32 0.22 3.79 10.96
CA ARG A 32 0.00 4.65 12.14
C ARG A 32 1.13 5.66 12.37
N ARG A 33 2.21 5.64 11.59
CA ARG A 33 3.29 6.63 11.75
C ARG A 33 2.81 8.03 11.38
N LYS A 34 3.36 9.04 12.07
CA LYS A 34 3.06 10.47 11.86
C LYS A 34 3.35 10.96 10.42
N ASP A 35 4.21 10.28 9.67
CA ASP A 35 4.56 10.62 8.29
C ASP A 35 3.66 9.93 7.24
N ALA A 36 2.76 9.03 7.65
CA ALA A 36 1.77 8.44 6.77
C ALA A 36 0.70 9.49 6.43
N ARG A 37 0.54 9.76 5.13
CA ARG A 37 -0.39 10.80 4.63
C ARG A 37 -1.70 10.22 4.14
N SER A 38 -1.66 9.06 3.50
CA SER A 38 -2.85 8.40 2.96
C SER A 38 -2.59 6.93 2.70
N VAL A 39 -3.66 6.14 2.79
CA VAL A 39 -3.66 4.73 2.42
C VAL A 39 -4.57 4.54 1.22
N LYS A 40 -4.03 3.94 0.16
CA LYS A 40 -4.77 3.59 -1.05
C LYS A 40 -4.91 2.08 -1.14
N ILE A 41 -6.14 1.61 -1.26
CA ILE A 41 -6.45 0.19 -1.30
C ILE A 41 -6.79 -0.18 -2.74
N LYS A 42 -5.96 -1.01 -3.35
CA LYS A 42 -6.17 -1.49 -4.71
C LYS A 42 -6.58 -2.95 -4.69
N ARG A 43 -7.82 -3.23 -5.09
CA ARG A 43 -8.30 -4.59 -5.35
C ARG A 43 -7.92 -5.02 -6.78
N SER A 44 -7.33 -6.20 -6.90
CA SER A 44 -7.18 -6.98 -8.14
C SER A 44 -7.99 -8.27 -7.98
N LYS A 45 -8.10 -9.10 -9.03
CA LYS A 45 -8.89 -10.36 -9.00
C LYS A 45 -8.61 -11.20 -7.74
N ASP A 46 -7.34 -11.53 -7.51
CA ASP A 46 -6.95 -12.46 -6.44
C ASP A 46 -6.04 -11.82 -5.38
N VAL A 47 -5.78 -10.52 -5.50
CA VAL A 47 -4.82 -9.82 -4.64
C VAL A 47 -5.34 -8.44 -4.30
N VAL A 48 -5.35 -8.13 -3.00
CA VAL A 48 -5.58 -6.78 -2.50
C VAL A 48 -4.23 -6.18 -2.11
N LYS A 49 -3.91 -5.01 -2.68
CA LYS A 49 -2.70 -4.26 -2.38
C LYS A 49 -3.04 -3.03 -1.54
N PHE A 50 -2.50 -2.97 -0.34
CA PHE A 50 -2.60 -1.80 0.52
C PHE A 50 -1.35 -0.95 0.32
N LYS A 51 -1.54 0.28 -0.16
CA LYS A 51 -0.47 1.21 -0.52
C LYS A 51 -0.49 2.40 0.44
N VAL A 52 0.47 2.49 1.35
CA VAL A 52 0.61 3.62 2.29
C VAL A 52 1.59 4.63 1.71
N ARG A 53 1.15 5.88 1.55
CA ARG A 53 2.01 7.00 1.17
C ARG A 53 2.65 7.59 2.41
N CYS A 54 3.96 7.40 2.55
CA CYS A 54 4.77 8.12 3.51
C CYS A 54 5.45 9.33 2.85
N SER A 55 6.24 10.10 3.63
CA SER A 55 7.01 11.23 3.12
C SER A 55 7.94 10.83 1.97
N LYS A 56 8.80 9.83 2.20
CA LYS A 56 9.87 9.43 1.26
C LYS A 56 9.50 8.25 0.36
N TYR A 57 8.80 7.25 0.88
CA TYR A 57 8.56 5.98 0.21
C TYR A 57 7.06 5.66 0.08
N LEU A 58 6.73 4.83 -0.91
CA LEU A 58 5.43 4.19 -1.02
C LEU A 58 5.55 2.75 -0.50
N TYR A 59 4.87 2.44 0.58
CA TYR A 59 4.86 1.10 1.14
C TYR A 59 3.69 0.31 0.59
N THR A 60 3.94 -0.91 0.11
CA THR A 60 2.89 -1.79 -0.42
C THR A 60 2.88 -3.11 0.35
N LEU A 61 1.72 -3.47 0.90
CA LEU A 61 1.42 -4.80 1.43
C LEU A 61 0.52 -5.53 0.42
N CYS A 62 0.92 -6.71 -0.01
CA CYS A 62 0.12 -7.59 -0.85
C CYS A 62 -0.56 -8.65 0.02
N VAL A 63 -1.89 -8.71 -0.03
CA VAL A 63 -2.70 -9.70 0.68
C VAL A 63 -3.45 -10.52 -0.34
N PHE A 64 -3.27 -11.84 -0.29
CA PHE A 64 -3.95 -12.80 -1.19
C PHE A 64 -5.29 -13.25 -0.62
N ASP A 65 -5.43 -13.29 0.71
CA ASP A 65 -6.68 -13.67 1.37
C ASP A 65 -7.69 -12.50 1.41
N PRO A 66 -8.84 -12.61 0.73
CA PRO A 66 -9.84 -11.53 0.69
C PRO A 66 -10.45 -11.23 2.06
N GLU A 67 -10.70 -12.26 2.88
CA GLU A 67 -11.26 -12.08 4.22
C GLU A 67 -10.33 -11.30 5.16
N LYS A 68 -9.01 -11.60 5.12
CA LYS A 68 -8.01 -10.85 5.89
C LYS A 68 -7.92 -9.41 5.38
N ALA A 69 -7.99 -9.20 4.08
CA ALA A 69 -8.00 -7.88 3.48
C ALA A 69 -9.22 -7.05 3.93
N ASP A 70 -10.41 -7.65 4.03
CA ASP A 70 -11.60 -6.92 4.48
C ASP A 70 -11.55 -6.56 5.97
N LYS A 71 -11.02 -7.45 6.83
CA LYS A 71 -10.72 -7.10 8.23
C LYS A 71 -9.73 -5.93 8.35
N LEU A 72 -8.68 -5.94 7.51
CA LEU A 72 -7.70 -4.85 7.46
C LEU A 72 -8.33 -3.54 6.98
N LYS A 73 -9.21 -3.56 5.97
CA LYS A 73 -9.93 -2.36 5.51
C LYS A 73 -10.76 -1.70 6.62
N GLN A 74 -11.44 -2.50 7.42
CA GLN A 74 -12.27 -2.00 8.52
C GLN A 74 -11.43 -1.25 9.56
N SER A 75 -10.20 -1.71 9.81
CA SER A 75 -9.28 -1.06 10.76
C SER A 75 -8.87 0.36 10.33
N PHE A 76 -8.97 0.71 9.05
CA PHE A 76 -8.66 2.06 8.53
C PHE A 76 -9.88 2.97 8.38
N HIS A 77 -11.11 2.46 8.47
CA HIS A 77 -12.33 3.27 8.38
C HIS A 77 -12.75 3.88 9.73
N GLN A 78 -12.15 3.46 10.84
CA GLN A 78 -12.41 4.03 12.18
C GLN A 78 -11.44 5.17 12.55
N VAL A 79 -10.63 5.69 11.61
CA VAL A 79 -9.61 6.72 11.84
C VAL A 79 -9.84 7.94 10.96
#